data_AF-A0A3R9J0M7-F1
#
_entry.id   AF-A0A3R9J0M7-F1
#
_cell.length_a   1.000
_cell.length_b   1.000
_cell.length_c   1.000
_cell.angle_alpha   90.00
_cell.angle_beta   90.00
_cell.angle_gamma   90.00
#
_symmetry.space_group_name_H-M   'P 1'
#
loop_
_entity.id
_entity.type
_entity.pdbx_description
1 polymer ?
#
loop_
_entity_poly.entity_id
_entity_poly.type
_entity_poly.pdbx_seq_one_letter_code
_entity_poly.pdbx_strand_id
1 'polypeptide(L)'
;MSRPRKIRILLAAVLALVVGITLYSQYQSHQERFQLKTSFEERDNTAVLQHLMDSGKYASDMRKAGYIVPPDGAIRLDGGIDSIGIKGDIDLKMSNPGRDEVSVLFETMVNEEKINAYYILDHQLTLKRSYYSHISNQKKEDVNISQAEEERLLKIVQKELKAFLDKMYQTLYG
;
A
#
# COMPACT_ATOMS: atom_id res chain seq x y z
N MET A 1 22.58 52.76 5.94
CA MET A 1 22.29 51.52 6.69
C MET A 1 23.55 50.66 6.78
N SER A 2 24.05 50.34 7.97
CA SER A 2 25.36 49.69 8.16
C SER A 2 25.38 48.22 7.73
N ARG A 3 26.52 47.74 7.19
CA ARG A 3 26.75 46.34 6.79
C ARG A 3 26.31 45.29 7.84
N PRO A 4 26.61 45.44 9.16
CA PRO A 4 26.15 44.46 10.15
C PRO A 4 24.64 44.39 10.32
N ARG A 5 23.91 45.51 10.13
CA ARG A 5 22.43 45.52 10.20
C ARG A 5 21.80 44.75 9.04
N LYS A 6 22.37 44.87 7.83
CA LYS A 6 21.91 44.11 6.66
C LYS A 6 22.12 42.60 6.84
N ILE A 7 23.27 42.19 7.39
CA ILE A 7 23.60 40.78 7.65
C ILE A 7 22.64 40.18 8.68
N ARG A 8 22.32 40.90 9.77
CA ARG A 8 21.36 40.44 10.78
C ARG A 8 19.95 40.25 10.22
N ILE A 9 19.48 41.17 9.37
CA ILE A 9 18.16 41.04 8.73
C ILE A 9 18.11 39.84 7.80
N LEU A 10 19.16 39.62 6.99
CA LEU A 10 19.26 38.46 6.11
C LEU A 10 19.23 37.15 6.91
N LEU A 11 20.02 37.05 7.99
CA LEU A 11 20.03 35.90 8.89
C LEU A 11 18.66 35.64 9.52
N ALA A 12 17.99 36.69 10.03
CA ALA A 12 16.66 36.56 10.62
C ALA A 12 15.61 36.10 9.58
N ALA A 13 15.69 36.60 8.34
CA ALA A 13 14.80 36.20 7.25
C ALA A 13 14.99 34.74 6.84
N VAL A 14 16.24 34.28 6.72
CA VAL A 14 16.56 32.87 6.41
C VAL A 14 16.07 31.95 7.53
N LEU A 15 16.31 32.32 8.80
CA LEU A 15 15.81 31.58 9.95
C LEU A 15 14.27 31.49 9.95
N ALA A 16 13.58 32.61 9.72
CA ALA A 16 12.12 32.62 9.66
C ALA A 16 11.58 31.72 8.53
N LEU A 17 12.25 31.68 7.38
CA LEU A 17 11.86 30.84 6.24
C LEU A 17 12.09 29.35 6.54
N VAL A 18 13.23 28.98 7.12
CA VAL A 18 13.49 27.59 7.54
C VAL A 18 12.47 27.13 8.57
N VAL A 19 12.21 27.95 9.61
CA VAL A 19 11.20 27.63 10.64
C VAL A 19 9.81 27.50 10.01
N GLY A 20 9.43 28.42 9.12
CA GLY A 20 8.16 28.38 8.41
C GLY A 20 7.96 27.09 7.61
N ILE A 21 8.98 26.66 6.86
CA ILE A 21 8.94 25.40 6.09
C ILE A 21 8.80 24.19 7.03
N THR A 22 9.57 24.17 8.13
CA THR A 22 9.48 23.05 9.09
C THR A 22 8.11 22.95 9.76
N LEU A 23 7.52 24.07 10.17
CA LEU A 23 6.18 24.11 10.76
C LEU A 23 5.11 23.67 9.77
N TYR A 24 5.21 24.15 8.51
CA TYR A 24 4.29 23.75 7.45
C TYR A 24 4.38 22.24 7.17
N SER A 25 5.60 21.71 7.04
CA SER A 25 5.83 20.27 6.82
C SER A 25 5.29 19.43 7.99
N GLN A 26 5.49 19.89 9.23
CA GLN A 26 4.96 19.22 10.40
C GLN A 26 3.43 19.23 10.42
N TYR A 27 2.80 20.37 10.13
CA TYR A 27 1.35 20.49 10.04
C TYR A 27 0.76 19.57 8.97
N GLN A 28 1.34 19.57 7.77
CA GLN A 28 0.91 18.70 6.68
C GLN A 28 1.02 17.21 7.06
N SER A 29 2.14 16.80 7.65
CA SER A 29 2.34 15.41 8.09
C SER A 29 1.32 14.98 9.15
N HIS A 30 0.96 15.87 10.07
CA HIS A 30 -0.11 15.63 11.05
C HIS A 30 -1.47 15.46 10.38
N GLN A 31 -1.80 16.31 9.42
CA GLN A 31 -3.07 16.23 8.69
C GLN A 31 -3.20 14.93 7.89
N GLU A 32 -2.15 14.52 7.18
CA GLU A 32 -2.11 13.24 6.45
C GLU A 32 -2.29 12.04 7.39
N ARG A 33 -1.63 12.06 8.55
CA ARG A 33 -1.76 10.98 9.54
C ARG A 33 -3.19 10.92 10.11
N PHE A 34 -3.83 12.08 10.31
CA PHE A 34 -5.21 12.12 10.76
C PHE A 34 -6.16 11.57 9.69
N GLN A 35 -5.99 11.96 8.42
CA GLN A 35 -6.79 11.44 7.30
C GLN A 35 -6.67 9.93 7.17
N LEU A 36 -5.44 9.39 7.21
CA LEU A 36 -5.23 7.94 7.18
C LEU A 36 -5.94 7.24 8.34
N LYS A 37 -5.86 7.81 9.56
CA LYS A 37 -6.57 7.25 10.71
C LYS A 37 -8.08 7.23 10.50
N THR A 38 -8.66 8.31 9.98
CA THR A 38 -10.08 8.38 9.62
C THR A 38 -10.44 7.30 8.59
N SER A 39 -9.66 7.10 7.54
CA SER A 39 -9.93 6.05 6.54
C SER A 39 -9.96 4.64 7.15
N PHE A 40 -9.09 4.36 8.11
CA PHE A 40 -9.14 3.09 8.87
C PHE A 40 -10.44 2.95 9.69
N GLU A 41 -10.86 4.03 10.36
CA GLU A 41 -12.08 4.04 11.19
C GLU A 41 -13.35 3.90 10.34
N GLU A 42 -13.36 4.48 9.14
CA GLU A 42 -14.44 4.37 8.15
C GLU A 42 -14.43 3.05 7.38
N ARG A 43 -13.37 2.23 7.53
CA ARG A 43 -13.14 0.96 6.82
C ARG A 43 -13.13 1.11 5.30
N ASP A 44 -12.70 2.27 4.80
CA ASP A 44 -12.40 2.46 3.39
C ASP A 44 -11.00 1.90 3.11
N ASN A 45 -10.95 0.61 2.80
CA ASN A 45 -9.66 -0.08 2.63
C ASN A 45 -8.91 0.43 1.39
N THR A 46 -9.61 0.90 0.35
CA THR A 46 -8.95 1.48 -0.82
C THR A 46 -8.29 2.80 -0.44
N ALA A 47 -8.97 3.68 0.29
CA ALA A 47 -8.37 4.94 0.76
C ALA A 47 -7.19 4.69 1.71
N VAL A 48 -7.32 3.73 2.63
CA VAL A 48 -6.21 3.32 3.51
C VAL A 48 -5.01 2.87 2.68
N LEU A 49 -5.21 1.96 1.72
CA LEU A 49 -4.14 1.43 0.88
C LEU A 49 -3.53 2.51 -0.01
N GLN A 50 -4.34 3.41 -0.57
CA GLN A 50 -3.85 4.55 -1.34
C GLN A 50 -2.90 5.37 -0.47
N HIS A 51 -3.33 5.83 0.71
CA HIS A 51 -2.49 6.61 1.62
C HIS A 51 -1.21 5.87 2.06
N LEU A 52 -1.31 4.56 2.29
CA LEU A 52 -0.18 3.73 2.68
C LEU A 52 0.85 3.58 1.56
N MET A 53 0.42 3.60 0.29
CA MET A 53 1.24 3.29 -0.89
C MET A 53 1.56 4.51 -1.76
N ASP A 54 0.93 5.66 -1.54
CA ASP A 54 1.13 6.89 -2.33
C ASP A 54 2.54 7.47 -2.23
N SER A 55 3.31 7.03 -1.22
CA SER A 55 4.69 7.44 -1.01
C SER A 55 5.48 6.37 -0.25
N GLY A 56 6.80 6.56 -0.14
CA GLY A 56 7.65 5.73 0.72
C GLY A 56 7.51 5.96 2.23
N LYS A 57 6.63 6.85 2.68
CA LYS A 57 6.52 7.29 4.09
C LYS A 57 6.37 6.11 5.06
N TYR A 58 5.53 5.14 4.71
CA TYR A 58 5.21 3.99 5.56
C TYR A 58 6.01 2.72 5.22
N ALA A 59 6.91 2.79 4.23
CA ALA A 59 7.68 1.62 3.78
C ALA A 59 8.54 1.01 4.90
N SER A 60 9.14 1.85 5.76
CA SER A 60 9.92 1.36 6.90
C SER A 60 9.06 0.57 7.89
N ASP A 61 7.88 1.10 8.22
CA ASP A 61 6.97 0.47 9.19
C ASP A 61 6.38 -0.84 8.65
N MET A 62 6.04 -0.87 7.35
CA MET A 62 5.62 -2.10 6.68
C MET A 62 6.69 -3.18 6.69
N ARG A 63 7.96 -2.83 6.40
CA ARG A 63 9.07 -3.79 6.47
C ARG A 63 9.30 -4.30 7.88
N LYS A 64 9.24 -3.42 8.89
CA LYS A 64 9.30 -3.83 10.31
C LYS A 64 8.14 -4.73 10.70
N ALA A 65 6.96 -4.51 10.13
CA ALA A 65 5.80 -5.38 10.29
C ALA A 65 5.91 -6.70 9.51
N GLY A 66 6.99 -6.92 8.75
CA GLY A 66 7.29 -8.18 8.06
C GLY A 66 6.75 -8.27 6.63
N TYR A 67 6.30 -7.15 6.04
CA TYR A 67 5.84 -7.12 4.66
C TYR A 67 6.97 -6.86 3.67
N ILE A 68 6.83 -7.42 2.48
CA ILE A 68 7.80 -7.25 1.40
C ILE A 68 7.45 -5.96 0.67
N VAL A 69 8.34 -4.97 0.76
CA VAL A 69 8.18 -3.66 0.15
C VAL A 69 9.38 -3.38 -0.75
N PRO A 70 9.19 -2.84 -1.97
CA PRO A 70 10.26 -2.48 -2.89
C PRO A 70 11.35 -1.63 -2.23
N PRO A 71 12.62 -1.69 -2.68
CA PRO A 71 13.69 -0.85 -2.13
C PRO A 71 13.38 0.65 -2.26
N ASP A 72 13.91 1.47 -1.36
CA ASP A 72 13.67 2.92 -1.34
C ASP A 72 14.06 3.61 -2.66
N GLY A 73 15.05 3.07 -3.37
CA GLY A 73 15.43 3.55 -4.70
C GLY A 73 14.32 3.39 -5.74
N ALA A 74 13.61 2.26 -5.75
CA ALA A 74 12.49 2.01 -6.64
C ALA A 74 11.30 2.91 -6.30
N ILE A 75 10.94 2.99 -5.01
CA ILE A 75 9.86 3.85 -4.53
C ILE A 75 10.06 5.32 -4.93
N ARG A 76 11.31 5.82 -4.85
CA ARG A 76 11.63 7.20 -5.26
C ARG A 76 11.50 7.44 -6.75
N LEU A 77 11.77 6.42 -7.57
CA LEU A 77 11.61 6.50 -9.03
C LEU A 77 10.13 6.45 -9.41
N ASP A 78 9.36 5.59 -8.75
CA ASP A 78 7.94 5.36 -9.06
C ASP A 78 7.00 6.38 -8.37
N GLY A 79 7.51 7.14 -7.40
CA GLY A 79 6.76 8.12 -6.63
C GLY A 79 5.90 7.51 -5.50
N GLY A 80 5.84 6.18 -5.40
CA GLY A 80 5.05 5.45 -4.42
C GLY A 80 5.47 3.98 -4.35
N ILE A 81 4.77 3.20 -3.53
CA ILE A 81 4.94 1.76 -3.44
C ILE A 81 4.09 1.14 -4.55
N ASP A 82 4.72 0.47 -5.52
CA ASP A 82 4.02 -0.18 -6.63
C ASP A 82 3.21 -1.41 -6.17
N SER A 83 3.71 -2.10 -5.15
CA SER A 83 3.17 -3.35 -4.65
C SER A 83 3.70 -3.72 -3.26
N ILE A 84 2.92 -4.52 -2.54
CA ILE A 84 3.26 -5.09 -1.24
C ILE A 84 3.12 -6.61 -1.32
N GLY A 85 4.16 -7.33 -0.94
CA GLY A 85 4.10 -8.78 -0.77
C GLY A 85 3.68 -9.16 0.65
N ILE A 86 2.69 -10.03 0.77
CA ILE A 86 2.18 -10.60 2.01
C ILE A 86 2.48 -12.10 1.98
N LYS A 87 3.18 -12.60 3.00
CA LYS A 87 3.45 -14.02 3.19
C LYS A 87 2.41 -14.60 4.16
N GLY A 88 1.84 -15.75 3.84
CA GLY A 88 0.73 -16.31 4.60
C GLY A 88 0.40 -17.75 4.24
N ASP A 89 -0.89 -18.09 4.36
CA ASP A 89 -1.45 -19.35 3.84
C ASP A 89 -1.30 -19.40 2.31
N ILE A 90 -1.39 -18.23 1.66
CA ILE A 90 -1.03 -18.01 0.26
C ILE A 90 -0.10 -16.80 0.19
N ASP A 91 0.94 -16.87 -0.63
CA ASP A 91 1.80 -15.71 -0.87
C ASP A 91 1.12 -14.75 -1.85
N LEU A 92 0.73 -13.58 -1.35
CA LEU A 92 0.03 -12.55 -2.12
C LEU A 92 0.99 -11.42 -2.53
N LYS A 93 0.72 -10.85 -3.70
CA LYS A 93 1.25 -9.56 -4.12
C LYS A 93 0.08 -8.61 -4.37
N MET A 94 -0.11 -7.65 -3.48
CA MET A 94 -1.10 -6.60 -3.60
C MET A 94 -0.49 -5.41 -4.34
N SER A 95 -1.11 -4.99 -5.44
CA SER A 95 -0.66 -3.80 -6.19
C SER A 95 -1.19 -2.52 -5.54
N ASN A 96 -0.53 -1.39 -5.84
CA ASN A 96 -1.04 -0.07 -5.50
C ASN A 96 -2.47 0.06 -6.03
N PRO A 97 -3.45 0.38 -5.16
CA PRO A 97 -4.83 0.46 -5.61
C PRO A 97 -4.97 1.51 -6.71
N GLY A 98 -5.83 1.20 -7.68
CA GLY A 98 -6.32 2.21 -8.61
C GLY A 98 -7.33 3.12 -7.91
N ARG A 99 -8.19 3.81 -8.67
CA ARG A 99 -9.14 4.77 -8.10
C ARG A 99 -10.03 4.18 -6.99
N ASP A 100 -10.46 2.92 -7.11
CA ASP A 100 -11.39 2.28 -6.14
C ASP A 100 -11.25 0.73 -6.09
N GLU A 101 -10.14 0.18 -6.56
CA GLU A 101 -9.98 -1.27 -6.70
C GLU A 101 -8.67 -1.77 -6.12
N VAL A 102 -8.76 -2.82 -5.31
CA VAL A 102 -7.61 -3.53 -4.75
C VAL A 102 -7.29 -4.71 -5.64
N SER A 103 -6.09 -4.71 -6.22
CA SER A 103 -5.64 -5.78 -7.11
C SER A 103 -4.67 -6.70 -6.38
N VAL A 104 -4.94 -8.01 -6.42
CA VAL A 104 -4.13 -9.03 -5.73
C VAL A 104 -3.75 -10.13 -6.71
N LEU A 105 -2.46 -10.40 -6.83
CA LEU A 105 -1.90 -11.49 -7.59
C LEU A 105 -1.36 -12.56 -6.64
N PHE A 106 -1.63 -13.82 -6.93
CA PHE A 106 -1.04 -14.93 -6.20
C PHE A 106 -0.95 -16.19 -7.05
N GLU A 107 -0.10 -17.12 -6.63
CA GLU A 107 0.02 -18.44 -7.24
C GLU A 107 -0.69 -19.46 -6.35
N THR A 108 -1.38 -20.43 -6.96
CA THR A 108 -2.06 -21.51 -6.23
C THR A 108 -2.03 -22.82 -7.02
N MET A 109 -2.39 -23.91 -6.36
CA MET A 109 -2.54 -25.23 -6.96
C MET A 109 -4.03 -25.56 -7.08
N VAL A 110 -4.49 -25.82 -8.31
CA VAL A 110 -5.86 -26.30 -8.58
C VAL A 110 -5.76 -27.54 -9.44
N ASN A 111 -6.40 -28.64 -9.01
CA ASN A 111 -6.33 -29.93 -9.71
C ASN A 111 -4.89 -30.40 -10.01
N GLU A 112 -3.99 -30.26 -9.03
CA GLU A 112 -2.56 -30.61 -9.15
C GLU A 112 -1.75 -29.75 -10.14
N GLU A 113 -2.36 -28.71 -10.70
CA GLU A 113 -1.69 -27.76 -11.60
C GLU A 113 -1.47 -26.42 -10.93
N LYS A 114 -0.28 -25.85 -11.17
CA LYS A 114 0.08 -24.52 -10.65
C LYS A 114 -0.48 -23.45 -11.59
N ILE A 115 -1.26 -22.53 -11.02
CA ILE A 115 -1.91 -21.44 -11.75
C ILE A 115 -1.62 -20.09 -11.09
N ASN A 116 -1.69 -19.02 -11.89
CA ASN A 116 -1.76 -17.63 -11.43
C ASN A 116 -3.21 -17.25 -11.24
N ALA A 117 -3.53 -16.60 -10.12
CA ALA A 117 -4.82 -16.00 -9.83
C ALA A 117 -4.66 -14.49 -9.66
N TYR A 118 -5.57 -13.73 -10.27
CA TYR A 118 -5.60 -12.27 -10.19
C TYR A 118 -7.00 -11.80 -9.79
N TYR A 119 -7.10 -11.23 -8.60
CA TYR A 119 -8.35 -10.74 -8.02
C TYR A 119 -8.40 -9.23 -8.04
N ILE A 120 -9.58 -8.71 -8.37
CA ILE A 120 -9.94 -7.31 -8.25
C ILE A 120 -11.05 -7.23 -7.21
N LEU A 121 -10.77 -6.55 -6.10
CA LEU A 121 -11.67 -6.37 -4.99
C LEU A 121 -12.13 -4.91 -4.89
N ASP A 122 -13.30 -4.68 -4.30
CA ASP A 122 -13.76 -3.33 -3.93
C ASP A 122 -13.16 -2.84 -2.60
N HIS A 123 -13.57 -1.65 -2.14
CA HIS A 123 -13.15 -1.06 -0.87
C HIS A 123 -13.52 -1.89 0.38
N GLN A 124 -14.47 -2.83 0.28
CA GLN A 124 -14.84 -3.76 1.35
C GLN A 124 -14.15 -5.12 1.21
N LEU A 125 -13.22 -5.24 0.25
CA LEU A 125 -12.53 -6.47 -0.12
C LEU A 125 -13.47 -7.54 -0.71
N THR A 126 -14.61 -7.13 -1.27
CA THR A 126 -15.53 -8.01 -1.99
C THR A 126 -15.01 -8.27 -3.40
N LEU A 127 -15.05 -9.52 -3.86
CA LEU A 127 -14.59 -9.90 -5.19
C LEU A 127 -15.49 -9.27 -6.26
N LYS A 128 -14.89 -8.44 -7.13
CA LYS A 128 -15.54 -7.90 -8.33
C LYS A 128 -15.25 -8.77 -9.55
N ARG A 129 -13.99 -9.18 -9.70
CA ARG A 129 -13.48 -9.92 -10.85
C ARG A 129 -12.35 -10.83 -10.43
N SER A 130 -12.28 -11.99 -11.05
CA SER A 130 -11.22 -12.97 -10.90
C SER A 130 -10.75 -13.42 -12.28
N TYR A 131 -9.44 -13.67 -12.39
CA TYR A 131 -8.83 -14.21 -13.59
C TYR A 131 -7.84 -15.28 -13.18
N TYR A 132 -7.83 -16.40 -13.91
CA TYR A 132 -6.95 -17.52 -13.66
C TYR A 132 -6.22 -17.89 -14.93
N SER A 133 -4.92 -18.17 -14.84
CA SER A 133 -4.13 -18.57 -15.99
C SER A 133 -3.03 -19.55 -15.61
N HIS A 134 -2.65 -20.44 -16.52
CA HIS A 134 -1.49 -21.30 -16.30
C HIS A 134 -0.20 -20.49 -16.24
N ILE A 135 0.79 -21.00 -15.48
CA ILE A 135 2.15 -20.43 -15.40
C ILE A 135 3.01 -20.89 -16.61
N SER A 136 2.38 -21.22 -17.74
CA SER A 136 3.10 -21.67 -18.94
C SER A 136 3.90 -20.52 -19.56
N ASN A 137 5.20 -20.74 -19.77
CA ASN A 137 6.15 -19.75 -20.29
C ASN A 137 5.89 -19.31 -21.74
N GLN A 138 4.87 -19.84 -22.42
CA GLN A 138 4.65 -19.62 -23.84
C GLN A 138 3.30 -18.98 -24.18
N LYS A 139 2.24 -19.21 -23.39
CA LYS A 139 0.92 -18.60 -23.56
C LYS A 139 0.19 -18.51 -22.21
N LYS A 140 -0.40 -17.34 -21.92
CA LYS A 140 -1.39 -17.20 -20.85
C LYS A 140 -2.67 -17.86 -21.34
N GLU A 141 -2.88 -19.10 -20.97
CA GLU A 141 -4.13 -19.82 -21.22
C GLU A 141 -5.03 -19.65 -20.01
N ASP A 142 -6.26 -19.22 -20.27
CA ASP A 142 -7.28 -18.99 -19.23
C ASP A 142 -7.71 -20.32 -18.62
N VAL A 143 -7.80 -20.34 -17.30
CA VAL A 143 -8.23 -21.52 -16.52
C VAL A 143 -9.59 -21.22 -15.90
N ASN A 144 -10.48 -22.20 -15.92
CA ASN A 144 -11.70 -22.15 -15.14
C ASN A 144 -11.51 -22.99 -13.87
N ILE A 145 -11.84 -22.41 -12.72
CA ILE A 145 -11.88 -23.12 -11.45
C ILE A 145 -13.32 -23.25 -10.96
N SER A 146 -13.57 -24.20 -10.07
CA SER A 146 -14.92 -24.34 -9.48
C SER A 146 -15.24 -23.15 -8.56
N GLN A 147 -16.52 -22.79 -8.46
CA GLN A 147 -16.97 -21.73 -7.55
C GLN A 147 -16.57 -22.02 -6.09
N ALA A 148 -16.65 -23.27 -5.66
CA ALA A 148 -16.27 -23.66 -4.29
C ALA A 148 -14.77 -23.40 -4.02
N GLU A 149 -13.91 -23.59 -5.02
CA GLU A 149 -12.48 -23.29 -4.90
C GLU A 149 -12.22 -21.79 -4.90
N GLU A 150 -12.90 -21.02 -5.75
CA GLU A 150 -12.83 -19.55 -5.73
C GLU A 150 -13.25 -18.98 -4.37
N GLU A 151 -14.36 -19.45 -3.81
CA GLU A 151 -14.82 -19.02 -2.48
C GLU A 151 -13.83 -19.38 -1.37
N ARG A 152 -13.17 -20.54 -1.48
CA ARG A 152 -12.11 -20.95 -0.54
C ARG A 152 -10.91 -20.00 -0.63
N LEU A 153 -10.40 -19.75 -1.83
CA LEU A 153 -9.24 -18.88 -2.06
C LEU A 153 -9.54 -17.43 -1.65
N LEU A 154 -10.73 -16.93 -2.00
CA LEU A 154 -11.17 -15.58 -1.62
C LEU A 154 -11.18 -15.39 -0.10
N LYS A 155 -11.66 -16.37 0.66
CA LYS A 155 -11.64 -16.31 2.13
C LYS A 155 -10.22 -16.18 2.70
N ILE A 156 -9.24 -16.87 2.09
CA ILE A 156 -7.84 -16.77 2.49
C ILE A 156 -7.30 -15.38 2.17
N VAL A 157 -7.52 -14.90 0.95
CA VAL A 157 -7.08 -13.55 0.52
C VAL A 157 -7.66 -12.48 1.43
N GLN A 158 -8.98 -12.51 1.68
CA GLN A 158 -9.64 -11.54 2.55
C GLN A 158 -9.10 -11.57 3.99
N LYS A 159 -8.85 -12.77 4.54
CA LYS A 159 -8.26 -12.93 5.87
C LYS A 159 -6.88 -12.28 5.95
N GLU A 160 -6.03 -12.50 4.96
CA GLU A 160 -4.66 -11.97 4.94
C GLU A 160 -4.62 -10.45 4.72
N LEU A 161 -5.44 -9.92 3.81
CA LEU A 161 -5.57 -8.48 3.61
C LEU A 161 -6.10 -7.78 4.86
N LYS A 162 -7.10 -8.36 5.53
CA LYS A 162 -7.60 -7.83 6.80
C LYS A 162 -6.52 -7.85 7.89
N ALA A 163 -5.79 -8.95 8.02
CA ALA A 163 -4.68 -9.05 8.95
C ALA A 163 -3.59 -8.01 8.66
N PHE A 164 -3.32 -7.71 7.38
CA PHE A 164 -2.45 -6.61 6.98
C PHE A 164 -2.95 -5.26 7.48
N LEU A 165 -4.21 -4.93 7.20
CA LEU A 165 -4.81 -3.65 7.60
C LEU A 165 -4.80 -3.48 9.12
N ASP A 166 -5.21 -4.52 9.87
CA ASP A 166 -5.22 -4.52 11.33
C ASP A 166 -3.80 -4.31 11.90
N LYS A 167 -2.79 -4.99 11.33
CA LYS A 167 -1.40 -4.84 11.76
C LYS A 167 -0.84 -3.46 11.45
N MET A 168 -1.17 -2.89 10.30
CA MET A 168 -0.76 -1.54 9.94
C MET A 168 -1.40 -0.50 10.85
N TYR A 169 -2.69 -0.66 11.19
CA TYR A 169 -3.35 0.21 12.17
C TYR A 169 -2.63 0.16 13.52
N GLN A 170 -2.39 -1.04 14.05
CA GLN A 170 -1.69 -1.23 15.33
C GLN A 170 -0.26 -0.65 15.29
N THR A 171 0.46 -0.82 14.18
CA THR A 171 1.84 -0.30 14.05
C THR A 171 1.88 1.22 14.05
N LEU A 172 0.88 1.87 13.44
CA LEU A 172 0.86 3.33 13.26
C LEU A 172 0.18 4.09 14.41
N TYR A 173 -0.72 3.44 15.15
CA TYR A 173 -1.58 4.10 16.14
C TYR A 173 -1.69 3.40 17.49
N GLY A 174 -1.20 2.17 17.60
CA GLY A 174 -1.28 1.37 18.82
C GLY A 174 -0.08 1.49 19.74
#